data_AF-A0AAD7NTT1-F1
#
_entry.id   AF-A0AAD7NTT1-F1
#
_cell.length_a   1.000
_cell.length_b   1.000
_cell.length_c   1.000
_cell.angle_alpha   90.00
_cell.angle_beta   90.00
_cell.angle_gamma   90.00
#
_symmetry.space_group_name_H-M   'P 1'
#
loop_
_entity.id
_entity.type
_entity.pdbx_description
1 polymer ?
#
loop_
_entity_poly.entity_id
_entity_poly.type
_entity_poly.pdbx_seq_one_letter_code
_entity_poly.pdbx_strand_id
1 'polypeptide(L)'
;MQHTYQARHKRPLPDPLFGCGHIAGICTRFITHLYQGPAFPRRSARTNYHLTYFIAFALHFANLHEAVLYSALALLLRLKDKFPEARGSSGHRLFLAAFMISSKCLYDVCYSNLGWYRLAQQIYSLREINQMERELCRHLEWELTVKKHTLMNLKAALVRDFAPKNKGPKPRYTMDMFSTDALHHTKTRHHVGASEGVPH
;
A
#
# COMPACT_ATOMS: atom_id res chain seq x y z
N MET A 1 51.27 -37.22 -3.70
CA MET A 1 49.80 -37.21 -3.89
C MET A 1 49.19 -36.21 -2.91
N GLN A 2 48.85 -35.01 -3.37
CA GLN A 2 48.06 -34.04 -2.59
C GLN A 2 46.82 -33.73 -3.42
N HIS A 3 45.68 -34.31 -3.03
CA HIS A 3 44.38 -33.97 -3.62
C HIS A 3 43.83 -32.73 -2.92
N THR A 4 43.81 -31.62 -3.64
CA THR A 4 43.11 -30.39 -3.26
C THR A 4 41.59 -30.62 -3.29
N TYR A 5 40.93 -30.48 -2.14
CA TYR A 5 39.47 -30.42 -2.05
C TYR A 5 38.98 -29.03 -2.49
N GLN A 6 38.38 -28.94 -3.67
CA GLN A 6 37.64 -27.76 -4.09
C GLN A 6 36.31 -27.71 -3.32
N ALA A 7 36.14 -26.64 -2.53
CA ALA A 7 34.88 -26.34 -1.86
C ALA A 7 33.78 -26.12 -2.90
N ARG A 8 32.76 -26.99 -2.90
CA ARG A 8 31.55 -26.80 -3.70
C ARG A 8 30.86 -25.52 -3.23
N HIS A 9 30.91 -24.47 -4.05
CA HIS A 9 30.06 -23.30 -3.88
C HIS A 9 28.59 -23.75 -3.90
N LYS A 10 27.96 -23.81 -2.71
CA LYS A 10 26.51 -23.97 -2.60
C LYS A 10 25.89 -22.73 -3.21
N ARG A 11 25.18 -22.89 -4.34
CA ARG A 11 24.32 -21.82 -4.87
C ARG A 11 23.42 -21.33 -3.74
N PRO A 12 23.36 -20.02 -3.44
CA PRO A 12 22.46 -19.51 -2.43
C PRO A 12 21.03 -19.93 -2.79
N LEU A 13 20.30 -20.46 -1.80
CA LEU A 13 18.88 -20.78 -1.97
C LEU A 13 18.15 -19.51 -2.46
N PRO A 14 17.22 -19.62 -3.42
CA PRO A 14 16.42 -18.48 -3.86
C PRO A 14 15.71 -17.85 -2.66
N ASP A 15 15.76 -16.51 -2.54
CA ASP A 15 15.06 -15.79 -1.48
C ASP A 15 13.55 -16.09 -1.58
N PRO A 16 12.91 -16.69 -0.55
CA PRO A 16 11.49 -17.04 -0.57
C PRO A 16 10.56 -15.83 -0.73
N LEU A 17 11.04 -14.61 -0.52
CA LEU A 17 10.29 -13.36 -0.72
C LEU A 17 10.84 -12.52 -1.87
N PHE A 18 11.60 -13.12 -2.80
CA PHE A 18 11.98 -12.50 -4.08
C PHE A 18 12.73 -11.16 -3.94
N GLY A 19 13.51 -10.95 -2.88
CA GLY A 19 14.16 -9.68 -2.56
C GLY A 19 13.21 -8.60 -2.01
N CYS A 20 11.90 -8.88 -1.95
CA CYS A 20 10.85 -7.94 -1.58
C CYS A 20 10.40 -8.07 -0.10
N GLY A 21 11.04 -8.93 0.69
CA GLY A 21 10.56 -9.28 2.03
C GLY A 21 10.44 -8.09 3.00
N HIS A 22 11.40 -7.15 2.96
CA HIS A 22 11.37 -5.96 3.81
C HIS A 22 10.15 -5.09 3.52
N ILE A 23 9.96 -4.71 2.25
CA ILE A 23 8.87 -3.84 1.82
C ILE A 23 7.50 -4.54 1.95
N ALA A 24 7.41 -5.82 1.62
CA ALA A 24 6.18 -6.60 1.76
C ALA A 24 5.74 -6.71 3.23
N GLY A 25 6.69 -6.84 4.15
CA GLY A 25 6.44 -6.82 5.58
C GLY A 25 5.90 -5.48 6.07
N ILE A 26 6.45 -4.36 5.59
CA ILE A 26 5.95 -3.00 5.90
C ILE A 26 4.49 -2.88 5.43
N CYS A 27 4.22 -3.26 4.18
CA CYS A 27 2.88 -3.16 3.60
C CYS A 27 1.86 -4.02 4.35
N THR A 28 2.24 -5.24 4.71
CA THR A 28 1.38 -6.15 5.49
C THR A 28 1.01 -5.54 6.83
N ARG A 29 2.00 -5.05 7.59
CA ARG A 29 1.72 -4.43 8.90
C ARG A 29 0.86 -3.17 8.77
N PHE A 30 1.10 -2.36 7.74
CA PHE A 30 0.29 -1.16 7.48
C PHE A 30 -1.17 -1.51 7.15
N ILE A 31 -1.41 -2.45 6.22
CA ILE A 31 -2.77 -2.84 5.82
C ILE A 31 -3.52 -3.48 6.99
N THR A 32 -2.86 -4.36 7.76
CA THR A 32 -3.46 -4.96 8.95
C THR A 32 -3.74 -3.92 10.03
N HIS A 33 -2.85 -2.94 10.22
CA HIS A 33 -3.07 -1.81 11.15
C HIS A 33 -4.29 -0.96 10.75
N LEU A 34 -4.40 -0.60 9.46
CA LEU A 34 -5.52 0.24 8.99
C LEU A 34 -6.88 -0.46 9.10
N TYR A 35 -6.99 -1.70 8.66
CA TYR A 35 -8.30 -2.35 8.48
C TYR A 35 -8.67 -3.37 9.54
N GLN A 36 -7.76 -3.64 10.51
CA GLN A 36 -7.94 -4.66 11.55
C GLN A 36 -8.34 -6.04 10.97
N GLY A 37 -8.03 -6.28 9.69
CA GLY A 37 -8.40 -7.50 8.98
C GLY A 37 -7.43 -8.63 9.31
N PRO A 38 -7.89 -9.90 9.36
CA PRO A 38 -7.00 -11.03 9.50
C PRO A 38 -5.98 -11.03 8.36
N ALA A 39 -4.72 -11.40 8.66
CA ALA A 39 -3.66 -11.55 7.66
C ALA A 39 -3.93 -12.69 6.64
N PHE A 40 -5.06 -13.38 6.79
CA PHE A 40 -5.47 -14.56 6.02
C PHE A 40 -6.77 -14.28 5.24
N PRO A 41 -6.88 -14.74 3.97
CA PRO A 41 -8.17 -14.82 3.31
C PRO A 41 -9.03 -15.88 4.00
N ARG A 42 -10.35 -15.65 4.13
CA ARG A 42 -11.32 -16.53 4.82
C ARG A 42 -11.42 -17.98 4.25
N ARG A 43 -10.58 -18.39 3.29
CA ARG A 43 -10.69 -19.67 2.56
C ARG A 43 -9.42 -20.53 2.49
N SER A 44 -8.27 -20.16 3.07
CA SER A 44 -7.07 -21.02 2.90
C SER A 44 -5.97 -20.88 3.95
N ALA A 45 -5.72 -21.98 4.67
CA ALA A 45 -4.64 -22.14 5.65
C ALA A 45 -3.28 -22.55 5.02
N ARG A 46 -2.99 -22.13 3.77
CA ARG A 46 -1.68 -22.41 3.13
C ARG A 46 -0.75 -21.21 3.29
N THR A 47 0.52 -21.45 3.59
CA THR A 47 1.58 -20.44 3.80
C THR A 47 1.75 -19.48 2.62
N ASN A 48 1.48 -19.95 1.39
CA ASN A 48 1.52 -19.17 0.16
C ASN A 48 0.40 -18.09 0.08
N TYR A 49 -0.55 -18.10 1.01
CA TYR A 49 -1.61 -17.11 1.14
C TYR A 49 -1.42 -16.21 2.36
N HIS A 50 -0.21 -16.14 2.91
CA HIS A 50 0.12 -15.10 3.88
C HIS A 50 0.25 -13.76 3.13
N LEU A 51 -0.36 -12.70 3.66
CA LEU A 51 -0.37 -11.38 3.00
C LEU A 51 1.03 -10.90 2.60
N THR A 52 2.03 -11.12 3.45
CA THR A 52 3.43 -10.79 3.15
C THR A 52 3.96 -11.48 1.91
N TYR A 53 3.70 -12.78 1.76
CA TYR A 53 4.16 -13.54 0.60
C TYR A 53 3.42 -13.08 -0.66
N PHE A 54 2.10 -12.89 -0.57
CA PHE A 54 1.29 -12.39 -1.67
C PHE A 54 1.78 -11.02 -2.18
N ILE A 55 2.07 -10.09 -1.27
CA ILE A 55 2.61 -8.78 -1.62
C ILE A 55 4.00 -8.92 -2.26
N ALA A 56 4.89 -9.73 -1.68
CA ALA A 56 6.22 -9.95 -2.24
C ALA A 56 6.17 -10.55 -3.65
N PHE A 57 5.30 -11.55 -3.86
CA PHE A 57 5.07 -12.14 -5.17
C PHE A 57 4.50 -11.13 -6.17
N ALA A 58 3.50 -10.33 -5.77
CA ALA A 58 2.89 -9.33 -6.63
C ALA A 58 3.90 -8.25 -7.08
N LEU A 59 4.75 -7.79 -6.15
CA LEU A 59 5.81 -6.82 -6.46
C LEU A 59 6.84 -7.39 -7.43
N HIS A 60 7.28 -8.62 -7.19
CA HIS A 60 8.24 -9.31 -8.06
C HIS A 60 7.66 -9.59 -9.46
N PHE A 61 6.42 -10.10 -9.52
CA PHE A 61 5.77 -10.49 -10.77
C PHE A 61 5.41 -9.27 -11.63
N ALA A 62 4.86 -8.22 -11.04
CA ALA A 62 4.46 -7.03 -11.79
C ALA A 62 5.66 -6.17 -12.20
N ASN A 63 6.76 -6.25 -11.43
CA ASN A 63 8.00 -5.51 -11.67
C ASN A 63 7.77 -4.01 -12.00
N LEU A 64 6.92 -3.37 -11.20
CA LEU A 64 6.54 -1.97 -11.39
C LEU A 64 7.37 -1.05 -10.50
N HIS A 65 7.53 0.21 -10.93
CA HIS A 65 8.16 1.25 -10.12
C HIS A 65 7.51 1.38 -8.73
N GLU A 66 8.32 1.63 -7.69
CA GLU A 66 7.86 1.72 -6.30
C GLU A 66 6.75 2.77 -6.08
N ALA A 67 6.67 3.77 -6.94
CA ALA A 67 5.60 4.76 -6.91
C ALA A 67 4.20 4.14 -7.04
N VAL A 68 4.05 3.03 -7.77
CA VAL A 68 2.78 2.29 -7.86
C VAL A 68 2.40 1.70 -6.51
N LEU A 69 3.37 1.11 -5.81
CA LEU A 69 3.13 0.54 -4.50
C LEU A 69 2.67 1.62 -3.51
N TYR A 70 3.42 2.70 -3.37
CA TYR A 70 3.09 3.72 -2.39
C TYR A 70 1.80 4.48 -2.76
N SER A 71 1.50 4.62 -4.04
CA SER A 71 0.22 5.19 -4.49
C SER A 71 -0.95 4.26 -4.13
N ALA A 72 -0.79 2.95 -4.31
CA ALA A 72 -1.78 1.97 -3.85
C ALA A 72 -2.04 2.07 -2.34
N LEU A 73 -0.98 2.20 -1.52
CA LEU A 73 -1.12 2.37 -0.08
C LEU A 73 -1.82 3.70 0.29
N ALA A 74 -1.58 4.78 -0.46
CA ALA A 74 -2.29 6.04 -0.30
C ALA A 74 -3.78 5.91 -0.67
N LEU A 75 -4.12 5.17 -1.72
CA LEU A 75 -5.53 4.89 -2.08
C LEU A 75 -6.25 4.10 -0.99
N LEU A 76 -5.56 3.15 -0.34
CA LEU A 76 -6.11 2.45 0.82
C LEU A 76 -6.29 3.39 2.02
N LEU A 77 -5.33 4.28 2.30
CA LEU A 77 -5.50 5.26 3.36
C LEU A 77 -6.71 6.18 3.10
N ARG A 78 -6.84 6.70 1.88
CA ARG A 78 -8.00 7.50 1.45
C ARG A 78 -9.32 6.74 1.59
N LEU A 79 -9.34 5.46 1.21
CA LEU A 79 -10.52 4.60 1.41
C LEU A 79 -10.85 4.45 2.90
N LYS A 80 -9.84 4.31 3.76
CA LYS A 80 -10.05 4.20 5.21
C LYS A 80 -10.60 5.49 5.82
N ASP A 81 -10.17 6.65 5.33
CA ASP A 81 -10.70 7.94 5.77
C ASP A 81 -12.18 8.11 5.38
N LYS A 82 -12.57 7.71 4.16
CA LYS A 82 -13.97 7.73 3.73
C LYS A 82 -14.85 6.74 4.52
N PHE A 83 -14.27 5.61 4.94
CA PHE A 83 -14.98 4.58 5.69
C PHE A 83 -14.22 4.15 6.96
N PRO A 84 -14.24 4.97 8.04
CA PRO A 84 -13.44 4.70 9.25
C PRO A 84 -13.79 3.37 9.92
N GLU A 85 -15.05 2.94 9.85
CA GLU A 85 -15.50 1.66 10.41
C GLU A 85 -15.32 0.47 9.47
N ALA A 86 -14.76 0.67 8.27
CA ALA A 86 -14.50 -0.43 7.35
C ALA A 86 -13.52 -1.44 7.97
N ARG A 87 -14.00 -2.67 8.14
CA ARG A 87 -13.28 -3.84 8.63
C ARG A 87 -13.73 -5.08 7.84
N GLY A 88 -13.01 -6.19 7.96
CA GLY A 88 -13.45 -7.50 7.46
C GLY A 88 -13.16 -7.82 5.98
N SER A 89 -12.70 -6.86 5.18
CA SER A 89 -12.09 -7.18 3.87
C SER A 89 -10.71 -7.80 4.08
N SER A 90 -10.37 -8.85 3.34
CA SER A 90 -9.03 -9.46 3.43
C SER A 90 -7.97 -8.50 2.90
N GLY A 91 -6.81 -8.41 3.56
CA GLY A 91 -5.70 -7.58 3.09
C GLY A 91 -5.25 -7.89 1.66
N HIS A 92 -5.43 -9.14 1.20
CA HIS A 92 -5.17 -9.57 -0.17
C HIS A 92 -6.03 -8.81 -1.20
N ARG A 93 -7.35 -8.80 -0.99
CA ARG A 93 -8.33 -8.06 -1.82
C ARG A 93 -8.03 -6.57 -1.83
N LEU A 94 -7.79 -6.00 -0.65
CA LEU A 94 -7.48 -4.56 -0.51
C LEU A 94 -6.21 -4.21 -1.28
N PHE A 95 -5.12 -4.95 -1.05
CA PHE A 95 -3.84 -4.73 -1.71
C PHE A 95 -3.96 -4.89 -3.24
N LEU A 96 -4.53 -6.00 -3.70
CA LEU A 96 -4.66 -6.29 -5.13
C LEU A 96 -5.47 -5.21 -5.85
N ALA A 97 -6.62 -4.81 -5.28
CA ALA A 97 -7.47 -3.78 -5.87
C ALA A 97 -6.71 -2.45 -5.99
N ALA A 98 -6.09 -1.99 -4.90
CA ALA A 98 -5.38 -0.71 -4.91
C ALA A 98 -4.12 -0.73 -5.78
N PHE A 99 -3.38 -1.84 -5.79
CA PHE A 99 -2.17 -1.99 -6.60
C PHE A 99 -2.49 -2.02 -8.10
N MET A 100 -3.56 -2.73 -8.48
CA MET A 100 -4.09 -2.73 -9.85
C MET A 100 -4.51 -1.33 -10.29
N ILE A 101 -5.33 -0.63 -9.50
CA ILE A 101 -5.79 0.73 -9.84
C ILE A 101 -4.60 1.69 -9.94
N SER A 102 -3.69 1.66 -8.96
CA SER A 102 -2.52 2.52 -9.00
C SER A 102 -1.63 2.28 -10.22
N SER A 103 -1.51 1.04 -10.68
CA SER A 103 -0.75 0.74 -11.90
C SER A 103 -1.43 1.33 -13.14
N LYS A 104 -2.76 1.25 -13.22
CA LYS A 104 -3.55 1.80 -14.32
C LYS A 104 -3.54 3.33 -14.34
N CYS A 105 -3.38 3.98 -13.20
CA CYS A 105 -3.30 5.44 -13.12
C CYS A 105 -1.90 5.99 -13.48
N LEU A 106 -0.84 5.20 -13.33
CA LEU A 106 0.54 5.66 -13.50
C LEU A 106 1.19 5.25 -14.84
N TYR A 107 0.59 4.30 -15.57
CA TYR A 107 1.08 3.84 -16.86
C TYR A 107 -0.05 3.87 -17.90
N ASP A 108 0.25 4.41 -19.07
CA ASP A 108 -0.68 4.43 -20.21
C ASP A 108 -0.96 3.00 -20.75
N VAL A 109 0.06 2.15 -20.71
CA VAL A 109 -0.03 0.73 -21.06
C VAL A 109 0.22 -0.10 -19.80
N CYS A 110 -0.81 -0.82 -19.37
CA CYS A 110 -0.79 -1.60 -18.14
C CYS A 110 -1.41 -2.99 -18.34
N TYR A 111 -1.22 -3.87 -17.36
CA TYR A 111 -1.81 -5.21 -17.42
C TYR A 111 -3.34 -5.15 -17.53
N SER A 112 -3.89 -5.97 -18.43
CA SER A 112 -5.33 -6.23 -18.47
C SER A 112 -5.78 -6.96 -17.19
N ASN A 113 -7.09 -6.99 -16.92
CA ASN A 113 -7.62 -7.72 -15.77
C ASN A 113 -7.31 -9.22 -15.82
N LEU A 114 -7.08 -9.79 -17.01
CA LEU A 114 -6.58 -11.15 -17.15
C LEU A 114 -5.13 -11.29 -16.67
N GLY A 115 -4.29 -10.27 -16.86
CA GLY A 115 -2.94 -10.21 -16.29
C GLY A 115 -2.97 -10.15 -14.76
N TRP A 116 -3.83 -9.29 -14.19
CA TRP A 116 -4.03 -9.21 -12.74
C TRP A 116 -4.61 -10.51 -12.15
N TYR A 117 -5.45 -11.23 -12.89
CA TYR A 117 -5.92 -12.57 -12.53
C TYR A 117 -4.78 -13.59 -12.39
N ARG A 118 -3.82 -13.57 -13.31
CA ARG A 118 -2.63 -14.42 -13.22
C ARG A 118 -1.75 -14.05 -12.02
N LEU A 119 -1.56 -12.74 -11.80
CA LEU A 119 -0.83 -12.23 -10.63
C LEU A 119 -1.51 -12.63 -9.32
N ALA A 120 -2.84 -12.65 -9.27
CA ALA A 120 -3.60 -13.06 -8.09
C ALA A 120 -3.48 -14.56 -7.74
N GLN A 121 -2.70 -15.36 -8.49
CA GLN A 121 -2.51 -16.79 -8.25
C GLN A 121 -3.82 -17.58 -8.14
N GLN A 122 -4.84 -17.14 -8.90
CA GLN A 122 -6.17 -17.75 -8.95
C GLN A 122 -6.93 -17.80 -7.60
N ILE A 123 -6.53 -16.99 -6.61
CA ILE A 123 -7.29 -16.86 -5.35
C ILE A 123 -8.61 -16.09 -5.55
N TYR A 124 -8.71 -15.37 -6.67
CA TYR A 124 -9.90 -14.66 -7.12
C TYR A 124 -10.19 -15.03 -8.58
N SER A 125 -11.46 -15.14 -8.91
CA SER A 125 -11.93 -15.23 -10.29
C SER A 125 -11.74 -13.90 -11.03
N LEU A 126 -11.69 -13.95 -12.36
CA LEU A 126 -11.67 -12.74 -13.19
C LEU A 126 -12.88 -11.84 -12.92
N ARG A 127 -14.05 -12.42 -12.63
CA ARG A 127 -15.26 -11.67 -12.24
C ARG A 127 -15.05 -10.89 -10.95
N GLU A 128 -14.44 -11.52 -9.93
CA GLU A 128 -14.11 -10.86 -8.67
C GLU A 128 -13.10 -9.73 -8.88
N ILE A 129 -12.09 -9.91 -9.73
CA ILE A 129 -11.11 -8.85 -10.04
C ILE A 129 -11.77 -7.65 -10.73
N ASN A 130 -12.62 -7.92 -11.72
CA ASN A 130 -13.40 -6.88 -12.38
C ASN A 130 -14.31 -6.15 -11.38
N GLN A 131 -14.86 -6.86 -10.41
CA GLN A 131 -15.69 -6.27 -9.36
C GLN A 131 -14.86 -5.43 -8.38
N MET A 132 -13.69 -5.92 -7.96
CA MET A 132 -12.76 -5.18 -7.09
C MET A 132 -12.35 -3.84 -7.70
N GLU A 133 -12.02 -3.82 -8.98
CA GLU A 133 -11.71 -2.59 -9.71
C GLU A 133 -12.86 -1.58 -9.64
N ARG A 134 -14.06 -1.99 -10.07
CA ARG A 134 -15.23 -1.09 -10.12
C ARG A 134 -15.61 -0.59 -8.73
N GLU A 135 -15.58 -1.46 -7.72
CA GLU A 135 -15.92 -1.09 -6.35
C GLU A 135 -14.92 -0.08 -5.78
N LEU A 136 -13.61 -0.30 -5.96
CA LEU A 136 -12.61 0.62 -5.43
C LEU A 136 -12.70 1.99 -6.11
N CYS A 137 -12.85 2.05 -7.44
CA CYS A 137 -13.08 3.31 -8.16
C CYS A 137 -14.33 4.03 -7.65
N ARG A 138 -15.44 3.30 -7.45
CA ARG A 138 -16.69 3.86 -6.95
C ARG A 138 -16.54 4.40 -5.52
N HIS A 139 -15.94 3.63 -4.62
CA HIS A 139 -15.77 4.00 -3.22
C HIS A 139 -14.82 5.20 -3.05
N LEU A 140 -13.85 5.34 -3.95
CA LEU A 140 -12.97 6.50 -4.00
C LEU A 140 -13.55 7.66 -4.80
N GLU A 141 -14.72 7.50 -5.41
CA GLU A 141 -15.39 8.51 -6.25
C GLU A 141 -14.45 9.02 -7.35
N TRP A 142 -13.64 8.11 -7.91
CA TRP A 142 -12.65 8.41 -8.94
C TRP A 142 -11.52 9.36 -8.52
N GLU A 143 -11.37 9.66 -7.23
CA GLU A 143 -10.22 10.37 -6.69
C GLU A 143 -9.02 9.42 -6.59
N LEU A 144 -8.41 9.09 -7.73
CA LEU A 144 -7.36 8.08 -7.86
C LEU A 144 -5.93 8.66 -7.95
N THR A 145 -5.83 9.97 -8.15
CA THR A 145 -4.52 10.65 -8.23
C THR A 145 -3.91 10.81 -6.84
N VAL A 146 -2.61 10.57 -6.74
CA VAL A 146 -1.81 10.77 -5.53
C VAL A 146 -0.70 11.76 -5.85
N LYS A 147 -0.63 12.87 -5.10
CA LYS A 147 0.40 13.91 -5.30
C LYS A 147 1.78 13.36 -4.89
N LYS A 148 2.83 13.77 -5.59
CA LYS A 148 4.22 13.32 -5.34
C LYS A 148 4.67 13.56 -3.89
N HIS A 149 4.33 14.71 -3.29
CA HIS A 149 4.70 15.00 -1.91
C HIS A 149 4.02 14.05 -0.91
N THR A 150 2.73 13.74 -1.13
CA THR A 150 1.96 12.79 -0.33
C THR A 150 2.62 11.42 -0.38
N LEU A 151 3.03 10.99 -1.57
CA LEU A 151 3.75 9.74 -1.78
C LEU A 151 5.07 9.68 -1.00
N MET A 152 5.88 10.74 -1.08
CA MET A 152 7.17 10.83 -0.39
C MET A 152 7.01 10.81 1.13
N ASN A 153 6.08 11.60 1.66
CA ASN A 153 5.82 11.69 3.10
C ASN A 153 5.25 10.37 3.64
N LEU A 154 4.32 9.76 2.91
CA LEU A 154 3.76 8.45 3.27
C LEU A 154 4.86 7.38 3.28
N LYS A 155 5.69 7.31 2.22
CA LYS A 155 6.82 6.37 2.17
C LYS A 155 7.73 6.52 3.39
N ALA A 156 8.15 7.74 3.73
CA ALA A 156 9.01 7.99 4.88
C ALA A 156 8.36 7.55 6.20
N ALA A 157 7.08 7.89 6.39
CA ALA A 157 6.33 7.50 7.58
C ALA A 157 6.19 5.97 7.70
N LEU A 158 5.86 5.28 6.60
CA LEU A 158 5.68 3.84 6.61
C LEU A 158 6.97 3.08 6.92
N VAL A 159 8.10 3.51 6.32
CA VAL A 159 9.41 2.91 6.59
C VAL A 159 9.81 3.09 8.06
N ARG A 160 9.54 4.27 8.65
CA ARG A 160 9.82 4.55 10.06
C ARG A 160 8.92 3.75 11.01
N ASP A 161 7.61 3.81 10.78
CA ASP A 161 6.63 3.34 11.76
C ASP A 161 6.38 1.85 11.67
N PHE A 162 6.44 1.28 10.46
CA PHE A 162 6.21 -0.14 10.24
C PHE A 162 7.50 -0.92 10.02
N ALA A 163 8.67 -0.38 10.37
CA ALA A 163 9.90 -1.17 10.44
C ALA A 163 9.76 -2.36 11.42
N PRO A 164 10.36 -3.53 11.14
CA PRO A 164 10.26 -4.71 12.01
C PRO A 164 10.73 -4.46 13.46
N LYS A 165 11.70 -3.56 13.64
CA LYS A 165 12.26 -3.21 14.96
C LYS A 165 11.36 -2.25 15.75
N ASN A 166 10.43 -1.57 15.11
CA ASN A 166 9.57 -0.58 15.75
C ASN A 166 8.34 -1.27 16.38
N LYS A 167 8.39 -1.50 17.70
CA LYS A 167 7.29 -2.04 18.50
C LYS A 167 6.41 -0.96 19.16
N GLY A 168 6.71 0.31 18.92
CA GLY A 168 5.97 1.43 19.51
C GLY A 168 4.53 1.53 18.97
N PRO A 169 3.65 2.24 19.71
CA PRO A 169 2.28 2.50 19.27
C PRO A 169 2.29 3.17 17.91
N LYS A 170 1.42 2.69 17.00
CA LYS A 170 1.32 3.24 15.65
C LYS A 170 0.36 4.42 15.66
N PRO A 171 0.69 5.54 14.99
CA PRO A 171 -0.22 6.66 14.92
C PRO A 171 -1.49 6.27 14.15
N ARG A 172 -2.56 7.02 14.39
CA ARG A 172 -3.74 6.99 13.53
C ARG A 172 -3.38 7.76 12.26
N TYR A 173 -3.15 7.03 11.18
CA TYR A 173 -2.88 7.61 9.87
C TYR A 173 -4.17 8.18 9.28
N THR A 174 -4.08 9.35 8.69
CA THR A 174 -5.12 10.04 7.90
C THR A 174 -4.45 10.73 6.71
N MET A 175 -5.18 10.93 5.61
CA MET A 175 -4.64 11.51 4.36
C MET A 175 -4.16 12.96 4.51
N ASP A 176 -4.77 13.72 5.42
CA ASP A 176 -4.40 15.11 5.73
C ASP A 176 -2.96 15.22 6.27
N MET A 177 -2.47 14.23 7.02
CA MET A 177 -1.08 14.18 7.52
C MET A 177 -0.04 14.20 6.39
N PHE A 178 -0.44 13.79 5.19
CA PHE A 178 0.43 13.69 4.01
C PHE A 178 0.04 14.71 2.94
N SER A 179 -0.97 15.55 3.17
CA SER A 179 -1.38 16.62 2.28
C SER A 179 -0.83 17.97 2.74
N THR A 180 -0.25 18.75 1.82
CA THR A 180 0.16 20.14 2.09
C THR A 180 -1.01 21.09 2.38
N ASP A 181 -2.24 20.68 2.08
CA ASP A 181 -3.42 21.56 2.15
C ASP A 181 -3.80 21.90 3.63
N ALA A 182 -3.29 21.13 4.59
CA ALA A 182 -3.47 21.39 6.03
C ALA A 182 -2.78 22.68 6.53
N LEU A 183 -1.77 23.20 5.82
CA LEU A 183 -1.03 24.40 6.20
C LEU A 183 -1.66 25.72 5.69
N HIS A 184 -2.62 25.66 4.77
CA HIS A 184 -3.26 26.87 4.22
C HIS A 184 -4.54 27.30 4.94
N HIS A 185 -5.23 26.40 5.66
CA HIS A 185 -6.47 26.76 6.38
C HIS A 185 -6.23 27.48 7.72
N THR A 186 -5.03 27.40 8.29
CA THR A 186 -4.68 28.09 9.55
C THR A 186 -4.13 29.49 9.33
N LYS A 187 -3.68 29.84 8.11
CA LYS A 187 -3.06 31.15 7.83
C LYS A 187 -4.07 32.25 7.44
N THR A 188 -5.26 31.89 6.98
CA THR A 188 -6.30 32.85 6.59
C THR A 188 -7.15 33.38 7.76
N ARG A 189 -7.09 32.77 8.96
CA ARG A 189 -7.89 33.21 10.11
C ARG A 189 -7.19 34.23 11.02
N HIS A 190 -5.88 34.43 10.88
CA HIS A 190 -5.09 35.34 11.73
C HIS A 190 -4.73 36.69 11.09
N HIS A 191 -5.26 37.02 9.90
CA HIS A 191 -4.92 38.27 9.21
C HIS A 191 -6.11 39.16 8.85
N VAL A 192 -7.21 39.07 9.58
CA VAL A 192 -8.30 40.05 9.52
C VAL A 192 -8.74 40.36 10.95
N GLY A 193 -8.19 41.43 11.55
CA GLY A 193 -8.60 41.88 12.88
C GLY A 193 -7.54 42.66 13.65
N ALA A 194 -6.95 43.69 13.04
CA ALA A 194 -6.23 44.73 13.80
C ALA A 194 -6.17 46.00 12.95
N SER A 195 -7.08 46.94 13.23
CA SER A 195 -7.22 48.36 12.81
C SER A 195 -8.74 48.57 12.73
N GLU A 196 -9.43 49.37 13.53
CA GLU A 196 -9.12 50.73 13.96
C GLU A 196 -9.71 51.00 15.34
N GLY A 197 -8.96 51.69 16.18
CA GLY A 197 -9.47 52.41 17.32
C GLY A 197 -8.64 53.66 17.48
N VAL A 198 -9.24 54.83 17.22
CA VAL A 198 -8.80 56.10 17.80
C VAL A 198 -10.05 56.98 18.01
N PRO A 199 -10.24 57.54 19.22
CA PRO A 199 -11.36 58.41 19.56
C PRO A 199 -11.04 59.89 19.28
N HIS A 200 -12.05 60.67 18.91
CA HIS A 200 -12.42 61.98 19.49
C HIS A 200 -13.70 62.51 18.85
#